data_AF-A0A7Y2ZLK5-F1
#
_entry.id   AF-A0A7Y2ZLK5-F1
#
_cell.length_a   1.000
_cell.length_b   1.000
_cell.length_c   1.000
_cell.angle_alpha   90.00
_cell.angle_beta   90.00
_cell.angle_gamma   90.00
#
_symmetry.space_group_name_H-M   'P 1'
#
loop_
_entity.id
_entity.type
_entity.pdbx_description
1 polymer ?
#
loop_
_entity_poly.entity_id
_entity_poly.type
_entity_poly.pdbx_seq_one_letter_code
_entity_poly.pdbx_strand_id
1 'polypeptide(L)' 'VSSLITTGIQRGHMKMHLLNILNEFKASDEEKVQLVEHFKTNVVTHGTVADALEKLRD' A
#
# COMPACT_ATOMS: atom_id res chain seq x y z
N VAL A 1 -9.23 -17.45 -11.38
CA VAL A 1 -8.09 -16.53 -11.12
C VAL A 1 -8.42 -15.24 -11.86
N SER A 2 -8.67 -14.08 -11.24
CA SER A 2 -8.16 -13.49 -10.00
C SER A 2 -9.26 -12.73 -9.23
N SER A 3 -9.01 -12.51 -7.94
CA SER A 3 -9.92 -12.12 -6.87
C SER A 3 -11.03 -11.11 -7.20
N LEU A 4 -12.24 -11.60 -6.99
CA LEU A 4 -13.46 -10.87 -6.71
C LEU A 4 -13.30 -10.22 -5.32
N ILE A 5 -12.91 -8.95 -5.24
CA ILE A 5 -13.14 -8.18 -4.01
C ILE A 5 -13.75 -6.83 -4.38
N THR A 6 -15.07 -6.89 -4.34
CA THR A 6 -16.02 -5.80 -4.35
C THR A 6 -15.66 -4.71 -3.35
N THR A 7 -15.91 -3.48 -3.74
CA THR A 7 -16.34 -2.37 -2.88
C THR A 7 -16.79 -2.81 -1.48
N GLY A 8 -15.95 -2.60 -0.47
CA GLY A 8 -16.29 -2.88 0.91
C GLY A 8 -15.06 -3.15 1.76
N ILE A 9 -14.60 -2.12 2.48
CA ILE A 9 -13.87 -2.19 3.76
C ILE A 9 -13.23 -3.56 4.04
N GLN A 10 -12.07 -3.82 3.45
CA GLN A 10 -11.14 -4.77 4.03
C GLN A 10 -9.98 -4.00 4.65
N ARG A 11 -10.30 -3.25 5.71
CA ARG A 11 -9.31 -2.53 6.55
C ARG A 11 -8.20 -3.45 7.06
N GLY A 12 -8.46 -4.76 7.18
CA GLY A 12 -7.47 -5.79 7.52
C GLY A 12 -6.59 -6.24 6.35
N HIS A 13 -7.16 -6.53 5.17
CA HIS A 13 -6.36 -6.94 4.00
C HIS A 13 -5.59 -5.78 3.38
N MET A 14 -6.07 -4.54 3.45
CA MET A 14 -5.34 -3.37 2.91
C MET A 14 -4.02 -3.15 3.63
N LYS A 15 -3.99 -3.22 4.96
CA LYS A 15 -2.74 -3.04 5.72
C LYS A 15 -1.72 -4.13 5.40
N MET A 16 -2.18 -5.38 5.30
CA MET A 16 -1.31 -6.49 4.95
C MET A 16 -0.82 -6.38 3.50
N HIS A 17 -1.71 -6.09 2.56
CA HIS A 17 -1.36 -5.95 1.14
C HIS A 17 -0.39 -4.79 0.91
N LEU A 18 -0.63 -3.64 1.54
CA LEU A 18 0.28 -2.50 1.50
C LEU A 18 1.66 -2.87 2.04
N LEU A 19 1.73 -3.46 3.24
CA LEU A 19 3.01 -3.86 3.82
C LEU A 19 3.73 -4.91 2.98
N ASN A 20 3.00 -5.84 2.35
CA ASN A 20 3.59 -6.84 1.47
C ASN A 20 4.22 -6.19 0.23
N ILE A 21 3.48 -5.29 -0.43
CA ILE A 21 3.99 -4.53 -1.58
C ILE A 21 5.21 -3.68 -1.18
N LEU A 22 5.14 -2.98 -0.05
CA LEU A 22 6.26 -2.17 0.45
C LEU A 22 7.49 -3.02 0.80
N ASN A 23 7.30 -4.23 1.32
CA ASN A 23 8.39 -5.17 1.53
C ASN A 23 8.99 -5.65 0.20
N GLU A 24 8.19 -5.88 -0.84
CA GLU A 24 8.68 -6.22 -2.20
C GLU A 24 9.53 -5.09 -2.78
N PHE A 25 9.12 -3.83 -2.57
CA PHE A 25 9.91 -2.65 -2.95
C PHE A 25 11.09 -2.36 -2.02
N LYS A 26 11.35 -3.22 -1.02
CA LYS A 26 12.38 -3.04 0.01
C LYS A 26 12.32 -1.65 0.65
N ALA A 27 11.11 -1.17 0.92
CA ALA A 27 10.90 0.10 1.60
C ALA A 27 11.51 0.04 3.02
N SER A 28 12.08 1.15 3.48
CA SER A 28 12.55 1.35 4.85
C SER A 28 11.37 1.49 5.81
N ASP A 29 11.60 1.26 7.11
CA ASP A 29 10.54 1.40 8.12
C ASP A 29 9.93 2.80 8.14
N GLU A 30 10.72 3.84 7.93
CA GLU A 30 10.24 5.23 7.82
C GLU A 30 9.27 5.40 6.64
N GLU A 31 9.63 4.84 5.47
CA GLU A 31 8.80 4.86 4.27
C GLU A 31 7.48 4.10 4.49
N LYS A 32 7.55 2.96 5.18
CA LYS A 32 6.38 2.17 5.53
C LYS A 32 5.42 2.95 6.42
N VAL A 33 5.91 3.66 7.42
CA VAL A 33 5.06 4.44 8.32
C VAL A 33 4.34 5.56 7.56
N GLN A 34 5.06 6.30 6.71
CA GLN A 34 4.47 7.39 5.94
C GLN A 34 3.42 6.89 4.93
N LEU A 35 3.73 5.79 4.23
CA LEU A 35 2.80 5.22 3.25
C LEU A 35 1.60 4.56 3.93
N VAL A 36 1.79 3.89 5.09
CA VAL A 36 0.68 3.36 5.90
C VAL A 36 -0.27 4.47 6.33
N GLU A 37 0.22 5.67 6.62
CA GLU A 37 -0.62 6.82 6.91
C GLU A 37 -1.33 7.37 5.67
N HIS A 38 -0.61 7.53 4.56
CA HIS A 38 -1.16 7.99 3.28
C HIS A 38 -2.31 7.10 2.79
N PHE A 39 -2.18 5.78 2.95
CA PHE A 39 -3.18 4.80 2.51
C PHE A 39 -4.27 4.48 3.55
N LYS A 40 -4.39 5.25 4.65
CA LYS A 40 -5.53 5.10 5.59
C LYS A 40 -6.88 5.42 4.93
N THR A 41 -6.88 6.36 4.00
CA THR A 41 -8.07 6.85 3.29
C THR A 41 -8.02 6.61 1.78
N ASN A 42 -6.84 6.24 1.25
CA ASN A 42 -6.63 5.99 -0.18
C ASN A 42 -6.66 4.49 -0.49
N VAL A 43 -7.09 4.16 -1.71
CA VAL A 43 -7.15 2.76 -2.17
C VAL A 43 -5.73 2.26 -2.41
N VAL A 44 -5.39 1.13 -1.79
CA VAL A 44 -4.10 0.46 -1.98
C VAL A 44 -4.15 -0.40 -3.25
N THR A 45 -3.37 -0.03 -4.25
CA THR A 45 -3.06 -0.86 -5.43
C THR A 45 -1.54 -0.87 -5.67
N HIS A 46 -1.03 -1.88 -6.37
CA HIS A 46 0.40 -1.96 -6.68
C HIS A 46 0.92 -0.68 -7.37
N GLY A 47 0.18 -0.14 -8.34
CA GLY A 47 0.56 1.08 -9.06
C GLY A 47 0.56 2.32 -8.17
N THR A 48 -0.48 2.53 -7.35
CA THR A 48 -0.53 3.67 -6.43
C THR A 48 0.56 3.62 -5.37
N VAL A 49 0.93 2.42 -4.90
CA VAL A 49 1.99 2.25 -3.91
C VAL A 49 3.37 2.53 -4.51
N ALA A 50 3.63 2.08 -5.74
CA ALA A 50 4.88 2.40 -6.44
C ALA A 50 5.04 3.92 -6.65
N ASP A 51 4.01 4.58 -7.18
CA ASP A 51 4.00 6.03 -7.43
C ASP A 51 4.16 6.84 -6.14
N ALA A 52 3.47 6.44 -5.06
CA ALA A 52 3.61 7.07 -3.76
C ALA A 52 5.00 6.87 -3.13
N LEU A 53 5.61 5.70 -3.33
CA LEU A 53 6.97 5.42 -2.85
C LEU A 53 8.02 6.20 -3.64
N GLU A 54 7.88 6.31 -4.97
CA GLU A 54 8.76 7.14 -5.79
C GLU A 54 8.68 8.61 -5.36
N LYS A 55 7.47 9.14 -5.15
CA LYS A 55 7.25 10.51 -4.62
C LYS A 55 7.81 10.73 -3.22
N LEU A 56 8.01 9.67 -2.45
CA LEU A 56 8.58 9.75 -1.10
C LEU A 56 10.10 9.85 -1.12
N ARG A 57 10.72 9.29 -2.17
CA ARG A 57 12.18 9.19 -2.35
C ARG A 57 12.76 10.35 -3.15
N ASP A 58 11.93 11.04 -3.90
CA ASP A 58 12.26 12.30 -4.61
C ASP A 58 12.38 13.47 -3.61
#